data_AF-A0A6J5FSX6-F1
#
_entry.id   AF-A0A6J5FSX6-F1
#
_cell.length_a   1.000
_cell.length_b   1.000
_cell.length_c   1.000
_cell.angle_alpha   90.00
_cell.angle_beta   90.00
_cell.angle_gamma   90.00
#
_symmetry.space_group_name_H-M   'P 1'
#
loop_
_entity.id
_entity.type
_entity.pdbx_description
1 polymer ?
#
loop_
_entity_poly.entity_id
_entity_poly.type
_entity_poly.pdbx_seq_one_letter_code
_entity_poly.pdbx_strand_id
1 'polypeptide(L)'
;MAKVALPPLARMALDRHLVERRLPVTPGRWRPDTPLIASLAEDGAACITSARLWNVLRLFFARTADLVDADGPAVAQKLRQASPHWMRHTHATDALVLSH
;
A
#
# COMPACT_ATOMS: atom_id res chain seq x y z
N MET A 1 5.34 20.82 2.25
CA MET A 1 4.96 19.39 2.29
C MET A 1 5.78 18.71 3.37
N ALA A 2 5.16 17.90 4.22
CA ALA A 2 5.90 17.10 5.20
C ALA A 2 6.70 16.01 4.48
N LYS A 3 7.96 15.82 4.87
CA LYS A 3 8.79 14.69 4.42
C LYS A 3 8.53 13.53 5.37
N VAL A 4 8.24 12.35 4.84
CA VAL A 4 8.03 11.12 5.63
C VAL A 4 9.23 10.21 5.40
N ALA A 5 9.88 9.78 6.49
CA ALA A 5 10.94 8.79 6.40
C ALA A 5 10.35 7.45 5.93
N LEU A 6 10.99 6.79 4.97
CA LEU A 6 10.62 5.44 4.52
C LEU A 6 11.26 4.41 5.47
N PRO A 7 10.47 3.62 6.23
CA PRO A 7 11.01 2.55 7.04
C PRO A 7 11.73 1.50 6.18
N PRO A 8 12.69 0.72 6.72
CA PRO A 8 13.45 -0.26 5.95
C PRO A 8 12.59 -1.24 5.15
N LEU A 9 11.50 -1.75 5.74
CA LEU A 9 10.57 -2.65 5.05
C LEU A 9 9.87 -1.97 3.85
N ALA A 10 9.47 -0.71 3.99
CA ALA A 10 8.87 0.05 2.91
C ALA A 10 9.89 0.33 1.79
N ARG A 11 11.16 0.60 2.14
CA ARG A 11 12.24 0.76 1.17
C ARG A 11 12.51 -0.54 0.41
N MET A 12 12.57 -1.69 1.08
CA MET A 12 12.75 -2.99 0.44
C MET A 12 11.59 -3.33 -0.50
N ALA A 13 10.35 -3.04 -0.09
CA ALA A 13 9.18 -3.23 -0.94
C ALA A 13 9.24 -2.32 -2.19
N LEU A 14 9.65 -1.06 -2.02
CA LEU A 14 9.86 -0.14 -3.13
C LEU A 14 10.93 -0.64 -4.11
N ASP A 15 12.10 -1.04 -3.62
CA ASP A 15 13.21 -1.48 -4.46
C ASP A 15 12.80 -2.73 -5.29
N ARG A 16 12.14 -3.71 -4.66
CA ARG A 16 11.61 -4.89 -5.36
C ARG A 16 10.60 -4.51 -6.45
N HIS A 17 9.65 -3.64 -6.13
CA HIS A 17 8.65 -3.18 -7.10
C HIS A 17 9.28 -2.46 -8.30
N LEU A 18 10.31 -1.63 -8.07
CA LEU A 18 11.03 -0.96 -9.14
C LEU A 18 11.79 -1.97 -10.03
N VAL A 19 12.41 -3.00 -9.45
CA VAL A 19 13.08 -4.08 -10.19
C VAL A 19 12.08 -4.84 -11.06
N GLU A 20 10.92 -5.23 -10.53
CA GLU A 20 9.86 -5.91 -11.26
C GLU A 20 9.38 -5.10 -12.47
N ARG A 21 9.38 -3.77 -12.34
CA ARG A 21 9.04 -2.83 -13.41
C ARG A 21 10.21 -2.42 -14.31
N ARG A 22 11.40 -3.00 -14.10
CA ARG A 22 12.64 -2.67 -14.83
C ARG A 22 13.01 -1.18 -14.73
N LEU A 23 12.74 -0.58 -13.57
CA LEU A 23 13.08 0.80 -13.23
C LEU A 23 14.33 0.85 -12.33
N PRO A 24 15.09 1.97 -12.34
CA PRO A 24 16.27 2.09 -11.50
C PRO A 24 15.89 2.19 -10.01
N VAL A 25 16.59 1.46 -9.14
CA VAL A 25 16.45 1.57 -7.67
C VAL A 25 17.30 2.68 -7.06
N THR A 26 18.22 3.27 -7.83
CA THR A 26 19.09 4.37 -7.39
C THR A 26 18.35 5.71 -7.44
N PRO A 27 18.16 6.42 -6.31
CA PRO A 27 17.36 7.64 -6.27
C PRO A 27 17.76 8.73 -7.27
N GLY A 28 19.07 8.93 -7.50
CA GLY A 28 19.57 9.91 -8.47
C GLY A 28 19.24 9.61 -9.94
N ARG A 29 18.67 8.43 -10.23
CA ARG A 29 18.23 8.02 -11.59
C ARG A 29 16.71 8.01 -11.74
N TRP A 30 15.96 8.36 -10.70
CA TRP A 30 14.49 8.39 -10.78
C TRP A 30 14.01 9.56 -11.63
N ARG A 31 13.04 9.28 -12.50
CA ARG A 31 12.34 10.30 -13.27
C ARG A 31 11.11 10.73 -12.44
N PRO A 32 10.96 12.03 -12.10
CA PRO A 32 9.85 12.51 -11.27
C PRO A 32 8.47 12.16 -11.80
N ASP A 33 8.32 12.09 -13.13
CA ASP A 33 7.04 11.83 -13.79
C ASP A 33 6.71 10.33 -13.89
N THR A 34 7.62 9.43 -13.50
CA THR A 34 7.34 7.99 -13.50
C THR A 34 6.34 7.65 -12.39
N PRO A 35 5.16 7.09 -12.71
CA PRO A 35 4.21 6.66 -11.70
C PRO A 35 4.85 5.64 -10.77
N LEU A 36 4.79 5.85 -9.45
CA LEU A 36 5.30 4.88 -8.49
C LEU A 36 4.44 3.60 -8.51
N ILE A 37 3.12 3.77 -8.45
CA ILE A 37 2.14 2.70 -8.64
C ILE A 37 1.41 2.96 -9.95
N ALA A 38 1.69 2.11 -10.93
CA ALA A 38 1.16 2.22 -12.27
C ALA A 38 -0.23 1.59 -12.38
N SER A 39 -1.08 2.16 -13.24
CA SER A 39 -2.34 1.56 -13.65
C SER A 39 -2.08 0.39 -14.60
N LEU A 40 -2.77 -0.73 -14.40
CA LEU A 40 -2.70 -1.88 -15.31
C LEU A 40 -3.48 -1.69 -16.61
N ALA A 41 -4.36 -0.68 -16.68
CA ALA A 41 -5.23 -0.46 -17.84
C ALA A 41 -4.53 0.23 -19.03
N GLU A 42 -3.37 0.84 -18.78
CA GLU A 42 -2.62 1.66 -19.77
C GLU A 42 -1.14 1.23 -19.83
N ASP A 43 -0.87 -0.08 -19.80
CA ASP A 43 0.50 -0.64 -19.80
C ASP A 43 1.45 -0.04 -18.74
N GLY A 44 0.90 0.50 -17.65
CA GLY A 44 1.66 1.16 -16.59
C GLY A 44 2.14 2.59 -16.91
N ALA A 45 1.61 3.23 -17.95
CA ALA A 45 1.96 4.60 -18.33
C ALA A 45 1.35 5.65 -17.37
N ALA A 46 0.12 5.43 -16.89
CA ALA A 46 -0.54 6.32 -15.94
C ALA A 46 -0.43 5.85 -14.48
N CYS A 47 -0.57 6.79 -13.56
CA CYS A 47 -0.75 6.50 -12.14
C CYS A 47 -2.06 5.75 -11.88
N ILE A 48 -2.05 4.84 -10.90
CA ILE A 48 -3.30 4.32 -10.34
C ILE A 48 -4.14 5.48 -9.77
N THR A 49 -5.44 5.47 -10.03
CA THR A 49 -6.34 6.46 -9.45
C THR A 49 -6.62 6.14 -7.98
N SER A 50 -6.90 7.16 -7.17
CA SER A 50 -7.29 6.98 -5.76
C SER A 50 -8.50 6.05 -5.61
N ALA A 51 -9.48 6.16 -6.50
CA ALA A 51 -10.67 5.30 -6.52
C ALA A 51 -10.30 3.83 -6.82
N ARG A 52 -9.40 3.59 -7.78
CA ARG A 52 -8.95 2.23 -8.10
C ARG A 52 -8.15 1.62 -6.95
N LEU A 53 -7.24 2.38 -6.35
CA LEU A 53 -6.49 1.93 -5.18
C LEU A 53 -7.42 1.59 -4.01
N TRP A 54 -8.44 2.42 -3.77
CA TRP A 54 -9.45 2.16 -2.75
C TRP A 54 -10.22 0.86 -3.01
N ASN A 55 -10.65 0.62 -4.24
CA ASN A 55 -11.36 -0.61 -4.63
C ASN A 55 -10.48 -1.86 -4.44
N VAL A 56 -9.20 -1.79 -4.83
CA VAL A 56 -8.25 -2.90 -4.68
C VAL A 56 -8.08 -3.26 -3.21
N LEU A 57 -7.91 -2.27 -2.33
CA LEU A 57 -7.75 -2.49 -0.89
C LEU A 57 -9.01 -3.04 -0.24
N ARG A 58 -10.20 -2.55 -0.62
CA ARG A 58 -11.49 -3.10 -0.17
C ARG A 58 -11.64 -4.57 -0.55
N LEU A 59 -11.32 -4.93 -1.80
CA LEU A 59 -11.36 -6.32 -2.26
C LEU A 59 -10.36 -7.21 -1.53
N PHE A 60 -9.15 -6.70 -1.27
CA PHE A 60 -8.15 -7.43 -0.48
C PHE A 60 -8.68 -7.76 0.91
N PHE A 61 -9.20 -6.77 1.65
CA PHE A 61 -9.72 -7.00 2.99
C PHE A 61 -10.91 -7.94 3.03
N ALA A 62 -11.85 -7.80 2.08
CA ALA A 62 -12.99 -8.70 1.97
C ALA A 62 -12.55 -10.16 1.76
N ARG A 63 -11.65 -10.40 0.79
CA ARG A 63 -11.13 -11.74 0.51
C ARG A 63 -10.37 -12.33 1.69
N THR A 64 -9.55 -11.53 2.36
CA THR A 64 -8.84 -11.98 3.56
C THR A 64 -9.82 -12.31 4.68
N ALA A 65 -10.90 -11.55 4.85
CA ALA A 65 -11.94 -11.84 5.82
C ALA A 65 -12.58 -13.22 5.58
N ASP A 66 -12.88 -13.53 4.32
CA ASP A 66 -13.48 -14.82 3.95
C ASP A 66 -12.52 -16.00 4.23
N LEU A 67 -11.21 -15.80 4.05
CA LEU A 67 -10.21 -16.83 4.34
C LEU A 67 -10.03 -17.13 5.83
N VAL A 68 -10.21 -16.13 6.71
CA VAL A 68 -9.95 -16.27 8.15
C VAL A 68 -11.22 -16.45 8.98
N ASP A 69 -12.40 -16.41 8.37
CA ASP A 69 -13.68 -16.40 9.09
C ASP A 69 -13.89 -17.65 9.95
N ALA A 70 -13.44 -18.82 9.45
CA ALA A 70 -13.57 -20.10 10.15
C ALA A 70 -12.79 -20.12 11.48
N ASP A 71 -11.58 -19.56 11.48
CA ASP A 71 -10.68 -19.58 12.65
C ASP A 71 -10.83 -18.33 13.53
N GLY A 72 -11.38 -17.24 12.98
CA GLY A 72 -11.38 -15.92 13.62
C GLY A 72 -12.51 -15.01 13.16
N PRO A 73 -13.79 -15.29 13.49
CA PRO A 73 -14.94 -14.52 13.01
C PRO A 73 -14.91 -13.05 13.45
N ALA A 74 -14.37 -12.76 14.63
CA ALA A 74 -14.20 -11.39 15.11
C ALA A 74 -13.16 -10.60 14.29
N VAL A 75 -12.09 -11.27 13.83
CA VAL A 75 -11.08 -10.67 12.95
C VAL A 75 -11.65 -10.45 11.56
N ALA A 76 -12.38 -11.43 11.02
CA ALA A 76 -13.06 -11.32 9.74
C ALA A 76 -14.06 -10.15 9.72
N GLN A 77 -14.85 -9.95 10.78
CA GLN A 77 -15.76 -8.80 10.88
C GLN A 77 -15.01 -7.46 10.84
N LYS A 78 -13.87 -7.35 11.54
CA LYS A 78 -13.03 -6.13 11.49
C LYS A 78 -12.49 -5.89 10.09
N LEU A 79 -12.00 -6.93 9.42
CA LEU A 79 -11.49 -6.85 8.05
C LEU A 79 -12.56 -6.40 7.06
N ARG A 80 -13.80 -6.90 7.17
CA ARG A 80 -14.92 -6.48 6.30
C ARG A 80 -15.24 -4.98 6.41
N GLN A 81 -14.90 -4.34 7.53
CA GLN A 81 -15.10 -2.90 7.76
C GLN A 81 -13.88 -2.06 7.37
N ALA A 82 -12.74 -2.69 7.08
CA ALA A 82 -11.49 -2.00 6.80
C ALA A 82 -11.54 -1.21 5.48
N SER A 83 -10.82 -0.09 5.46
CA SER A 83 -10.68 0.78 4.29
C SER A 83 -9.29 1.42 4.26
N PRO A 84 -8.88 2.07 3.16
CA PRO A 84 -7.59 2.76 3.12
C PRO A 84 -7.43 3.84 4.20
N HIS A 85 -8.53 4.43 4.68
CA HIS A 85 -8.50 5.36 5.80
C HIS A 85 -8.14 4.67 7.12
N TRP A 86 -8.57 3.42 7.31
CA TRP A 86 -8.20 2.60 8.46
C TRP A 86 -6.67 2.40 8.53
N MET A 87 -6.00 2.14 7.40
CA MET A 87 -4.53 2.03 7.37
C MET A 87 -3.81 3.34 7.73
N ARG A 88 -4.33 4.50 7.33
CA ARG A 88 -3.77 5.79 7.75
C ARG A 88 -3.93 6.00 9.25
N HIS A 89 -5.05 5.56 9.82
CA HIS A 89 -5.31 5.64 11.25
C HIS A 89 -4.40 4.68 12.03
N THR A 90 -4.27 3.41 11.60
CA THR A 90 -3.35 2.44 12.21
C THR A 90 -1.90 2.90 12.12
N HIS A 91 -1.45 3.41 10.97
CA HIS A 91 -0.08 3.93 10.84
C HIS A 91 0.18 5.11 11.78
N ALA A 92 -0.77 6.04 11.93
CA ALA A 92 -0.64 7.14 12.88
C ALA A 92 -0.61 6.63 14.33
N THR A 93 -1.43 5.64 14.68
CA THR A 93 -1.44 5.04 16.02
C THR A 93 -0.14 4.25 16.31
N ASP A 94 0.37 3.46 15.37
CA ASP A 94 1.62 2.70 15.53
C ASP A 94 2.85 3.61 15.52
N ALA A 95 2.84 4.69 14.74
CA ALA A 95 3.91 5.70 14.75
C ALA A 95 4.01 6.44 16.08
N LEU A 96 2.92 6.52 16.87
CA LEU A 96 2.93 7.07 18.23
C LEU A 96 3.47 6.07 19.27
N VAL A 97 3.45 4.77 18.99
CA VAL A 97 4.00 3.73 19.87
C VAL A 97 5.53 3.63 19.74
N LEU A 98 6.09 4.02 18.60
CA LEU A 98 7.55 4.06 18.36
C LEU A 98 8.23 5.39 18.78
N SER A 99 7.53 6.23 19.56
CA SER A 99 8.06 7.51 20.10
C SER A 99 8.44 7.46 21.59
N HIS A 100 8.80 6.29 22.12
CA HIS A 100 9.38 6.12 23.45
C HIS A 100 10.77 5.48 23.39
#